data_AF-A0A498SBM1-F1
#
_entry.id   AF-A0A498SBM1-F1
#
_cell.length_a   1.000
_cell.length_b   1.000
_cell.length_c   1.000
_cell.angle_alpha   90.00
_cell.angle_beta   90.00
_cell.angle_gamma   90.00
#
_symmetry.space_group_name_H-M   'P 1'
#
loop_
_entity.id
_entity.type
_entity.pdbx_description
1 polymer ?
#
loop_
_entity_poly.entity_id
_entity_poly.type
_entity_poly.pdbx_seq_one_letter_code
_entity_poly.pdbx_strand_id
1 'polypeptide(L)'
;MWYNEWKSRFPVEISSLIVIQEQLKRALVAMKHAQQGVHLTKEVQPPLPPSEPVPGMYNPAPRIQPPPPHLSFKDLVELRAREAGILYVPQLNKFREGKPVYWFGNVSIYIDRNVIFGFNIETQQWSPIGLDHLLSIC
;
A
#
# COMPACT_ATOMS: atom_id res chain seq x y z
N MET A 1 7.73 -33.00 -5.75
CA MET A 1 8.07 -31.81 -4.94
C MET A 1 8.12 -30.59 -5.86
N TRP A 2 7.02 -29.88 -6.01
CA TRP A 2 6.85 -28.80 -7.01
C TRP A 2 7.87 -27.65 -6.88
N TYR A 3 8.31 -27.38 -5.65
CA TYR A 3 9.23 -26.28 -5.35
C TYR A 3 10.64 -26.47 -5.93
N ASN A 4 11.15 -27.71 -5.92
CA ASN A 4 12.51 -27.98 -6.41
C ASN A 4 12.61 -27.87 -7.95
N GLU A 5 11.57 -28.31 -8.65
CA GLU A 5 11.46 -28.16 -10.11
C GLU A 5 11.40 -26.68 -10.52
N TRP A 6 10.60 -25.88 -9.81
CA TRP A 6 10.51 -24.44 -10.06
C TRP A 6 11.82 -23.70 -9.72
N LYS A 7 12.48 -24.07 -8.63
CA LYS A 7 13.76 -23.46 -8.22
C LYS A 7 14.89 -23.74 -9.20
N SER A 8 14.89 -24.91 -9.87
CA SER A 8 15.86 -25.28 -10.91
C SER A 8 15.82 -24.37 -12.14
N ARG A 9 14.74 -23.62 -12.34
CA ARG A 9 14.57 -22.68 -13.48
C ARG A 9 15.26 -21.33 -13.26
N PHE A 10 15.77 -21.06 -12.06
CA PHE A 10 16.40 -19.78 -11.75
C PHE A 10 17.92 -19.84 -11.95
N PRO A 11 18.51 -18.87 -12.67
CA PRO A 11 19.96 -18.69 -12.72
C PRO A 11 20.53 -18.46 -11.31
N VAL A 12 21.64 -19.13 -10.98
CA VAL A 12 22.30 -19.08 -9.66
C VAL A 12 22.75 -17.66 -9.28
N GLU A 13 23.12 -16.86 -10.28
CA GLU A 13 23.53 -15.45 -10.13
C GLU A 13 22.42 -14.56 -9.57
N ILE A 14 21.17 -14.89 -9.88
CA ILE A 14 20.00 -14.15 -9.43
C ILE A 14 19.56 -14.69 -8.05
N SER A 15 19.68 -16.00 -7.82
CA SER A 15 19.36 -16.61 -6.52
C SER A 15 20.36 -16.24 -5.41
N SER A 16 21.58 -15.81 -5.74
CA SER A 16 22.58 -15.41 -4.74
C SER A 16 22.31 -14.03 -4.14
N LEU A 17 21.47 -13.21 -4.80
CA LEU A 17 21.12 -11.88 -4.33
C LEU A 17 20.25 -11.96 -3.08
N ILE A 18 20.70 -11.33 -2.00
CA ILE A 18 20.03 -11.31 -0.68
C ILE A 18 18.60 -10.79 -0.80
N VAL A 19 18.37 -9.76 -1.62
CA VAL A 19 17.03 -9.20 -1.89
C VAL A 19 16.09 -10.28 -2.44
N ILE A 20 16.59 -11.13 -3.35
CA ILE A 20 15.79 -12.16 -4.01
C ILE A 20 15.53 -13.34 -3.06
N GLN A 21 16.51 -13.72 -2.24
CA GLN A 21 16.33 -14.73 -1.19
C GLN A 21 15.27 -14.31 -0.16
N GLU A 22 15.27 -13.03 0.22
CA GLU A 22 14.29 -12.50 1.16
C GLU A 22 12.87 -12.54 0.59
N GLN A 23 12.68 -12.12 -0.66
CA GLN A 23 11.37 -12.20 -1.32
C GLN A 23 10.90 -13.65 -1.51
N LEU A 24 11.82 -14.56 -1.87
CA LEU A 24 11.52 -15.99 -2.02
C LEU A 24 11.06 -16.61 -0.70
N LYS A 25 11.77 -16.30 0.40
CA LYS A 25 11.42 -16.75 1.75
C LYS A 25 10.04 -16.24 2.15
N ARG A 26 9.73 -14.97 1.88
CA ARG A 26 8.40 -14.38 2.14
C ARG A 26 7.30 -15.08 1.33
N ALA A 27 7.52 -15.31 0.04
CA ALA A 27 6.57 -16.01 -0.81
C ALA A 27 6.29 -17.43 -0.31
N LEU A 28 7.32 -18.15 0.14
CA LEU A 28 7.16 -19.49 0.72
C LEU A 28 6.34 -19.48 2.02
N VAL A 29 6.56 -18.48 2.88
CA VAL A 29 5.75 -18.30 4.09
C VAL A 29 4.30 -18.02 3.70
N ALA A 30 4.04 -17.13 2.74
CA ALA A 30 2.69 -16.82 2.27
C ALA A 30 1.98 -18.05 1.68
N MET A 31 2.68 -18.88 0.90
CA MET A 31 2.12 -20.12 0.35
C MET A 31 1.79 -21.15 1.44
N LYS A 32 2.61 -21.28 2.47
CA LYS A 32 2.29 -22.16 3.62
C LYS A 32 1.02 -21.69 4.33
N HIS A 33 0.86 -20.38 4.53
CA HIS A 33 -0.38 -19.82 5.09
C HIS A 33 -1.59 -20.06 4.17
N ALA A 34 -1.41 -19.96 2.85
CA ALA A 34 -2.47 -20.25 1.88
C ALA A 34 -2.87 -21.74 1.89
N GLN A 35 -1.91 -22.66 2.02
CA GLN A 35 -2.17 -24.11 2.14
C GLN A 35 -2.86 -24.49 3.44
N GLN A 36 -2.68 -23.70 4.50
CA GLN A 36 -3.41 -23.82 5.76
C GLN A 36 -4.85 -23.29 5.68
N GLY A 37 -5.30 -22.84 4.50
CA GLY A 37 -6.68 -22.45 4.26
C GLY A 37 -7.02 -21.10 4.87
N VAL A 38 -6.39 -20.02 4.40
CA VAL A 38 -6.99 -18.68 4.55
C VAL A 38 -8.16 -18.60 3.58
N HIS A 39 -9.34 -18.97 4.08
CA HIS A 39 -10.61 -18.71 3.44
C HIS A 39 -10.81 -17.20 3.41
N LEU A 40 -10.26 -16.54 2.40
CA LEU A 40 -10.68 -15.20 2.00
C LEU A 40 -12.08 -15.35 1.41
N THR A 41 -13.09 -15.45 2.28
CA THR A 41 -14.45 -15.12 1.92
C THR A 41 -14.44 -13.62 1.64
N LYS A 42 -14.08 -13.27 0.41
CA LYS A 42 -14.45 -12.01 -0.23
C LYS A 42 -15.95 -12.12 -0.53
N GLU A 43 -16.77 -12.26 0.50
CA GLU A 43 -18.22 -12.05 0.37
C GLU A 43 -18.44 -10.56 0.46
N VAL A 44 -19.00 -10.00 -0.60
CA VAL A 44 -19.76 -8.75 -0.54
C VAL A 44 -20.86 -8.99 0.51
N GLN A 45 -20.65 -8.55 1.75
CA GLN A 45 -21.72 -8.57 2.75
C GLN A 45 -22.87 -7.67 2.21
N PRO A 46 -24.10 -8.19 2.08
CA PRO A 46 -25.27 -7.34 1.88
C PRO A 46 -25.37 -6.35 3.06
N PRO A 47 -25.96 -5.16 2.88
CA PRO A 47 -26.14 -4.21 3.97
C PRO A 47 -26.92 -4.89 5.11
N LEU A 48 -26.26 -5.02 6.27
CA LEU A 48 -26.86 -5.56 7.48
C LEU A 48 -28.03 -4.67 7.92
N PRO A 49 -29.16 -5.23 8.41
CA PRO A 49 -30.24 -4.46 9.01
C PRO A 49 -29.75 -3.70 10.27
N PRO A 50 -30.43 -2.59 10.65
CA PRO A 50 -29.98 -1.71 11.72
C PRO A 50 -29.84 -2.46 13.05
N SER A 51 -28.70 -2.23 13.72
CA SER A 51 -28.30 -2.90 14.96
C SER A 51 -29.28 -2.65 16.11
N GLU A 52 -29.75 -3.72 16.76
CA GLU A 52 -30.30 -3.61 18.11
C GLU A 52 -29.19 -3.20 19.10
N PRO A 53 -29.47 -2.28 20.04
CA PRO A 53 -28.49 -1.79 20.99
C PRO A 53 -28.22 -2.85 22.08
N VAL A 54 -27.04 -3.45 22.06
CA VAL A 54 -26.51 -4.22 23.20
C VAL A 54 -26.11 -3.23 24.31
N PRO A 55 -26.75 -3.27 25.50
CA PRO A 55 -26.36 -2.42 26.62
C PRO A 55 -25.22 -3.10 27.37
N GLY A 56 -24.04 -2.49 27.35
CA GLY A 56 -22.98 -2.88 28.28
C GLY A 56 -21.58 -2.65 27.75
N MET A 57 -20.91 -1.68 28.37
CA MET A 57 -19.45 -1.56 28.51
C MET A 57 -18.67 -0.88 27.37
N TYR A 58 -18.69 0.46 27.45
CA TYR A 58 -17.53 1.36 27.54
C TYR A 58 -16.32 1.20 26.60
N ASN A 59 -16.06 2.34 25.93
CA ASN A 59 -14.79 2.94 25.48
C ASN A 59 -14.33 2.69 24.02
N PRO A 60 -14.34 3.73 23.16
CA PRO A 60 -13.48 3.76 21.99
C PRO A 60 -12.09 4.26 22.44
N ALA A 61 -11.20 3.36 22.82
CA ALA A 61 -9.78 3.67 22.71
C ALA A 61 -9.43 3.63 21.20
N PRO A 62 -8.65 4.59 20.67
CA PRO A 62 -8.22 4.53 19.28
C PRO A 62 -7.34 3.29 19.13
N ARG A 63 -7.79 2.31 18.35
CA ARG A 63 -6.95 1.16 17.96
C ARG A 63 -5.80 1.72 17.13
N ILE A 64 -4.67 1.99 17.77
CA ILE A 64 -3.38 2.14 17.10
C ILE A 64 -3.05 0.75 16.58
N GLN A 65 -3.43 0.48 15.32
CA GLN A 65 -2.98 -0.71 14.63
C GLN A 65 -1.45 -0.59 14.50
N PRO A 66 -0.66 -1.59 14.96
CA PRO A 66 0.77 -1.57 14.69
C PRO A 66 0.98 -1.59 13.17
N PRO A 67 1.86 -0.73 12.62
CA PRO A 67 2.08 -0.70 11.18
C PRO A 67 2.60 -2.06 10.71
N PRO A 68 2.12 -2.57 9.57
CA PRO A 68 2.59 -3.84 9.02
C PRO A 68 4.12 -3.78 8.78
N PRO A 69 4.86 -4.87 9.02
CA PRO A 69 6.32 -4.89 9.09
C PRO A 69 7.08 -4.62 7.76
N HIS A 70 6.38 -4.24 6.69
CA HIS A 70 6.95 -3.77 5.43
C HIS A 70 6.16 -2.57 4.93
N LEU A 71 6.43 -1.39 5.48
CA LEU A 71 5.89 -0.14 4.92
C LEU A 71 6.53 0.08 3.55
N SER A 72 5.72 -0.08 2.51
CA SER A 72 6.10 0.38 1.17
C SER A 72 6.23 1.90 1.19
N PHE A 73 6.98 2.49 0.26
CA PHE A 73 7.06 3.95 0.17
C PHE A 73 5.70 4.62 0.03
N LYS A 74 4.74 3.96 -0.63
CA LYS A 74 3.34 4.36 -0.66
C LYS A 74 2.69 4.43 0.71
N ASP A 75 2.93 3.42 1.55
CA ASP A 75 2.39 3.35 2.91
C ASP A 75 3.00 4.44 3.79
N LEU A 76 4.27 4.77 3.56
CA LEU A 76 4.94 5.89 4.24
C LEU A 76 4.32 7.23 3.85
N VAL A 77 4.10 7.47 2.55
CA VAL A 77 3.44 8.70 2.07
C VAL A 77 2.02 8.81 2.63
N GLU A 78 1.26 7.71 2.63
CA GLU A 78 -0.08 7.68 3.21
C GLU A 78 -0.07 7.92 4.73
N LEU A 79 0.87 7.30 5.45
CA LEU A 79 1.03 7.51 6.89
C LEU A 79 1.33 8.98 7.18
N ARG A 80 2.27 9.59 6.47
CA ARG A 80 2.61 11.02 6.65
C ARG A 80 1.45 11.94 6.31
N ALA A 81 0.72 11.65 5.23
CA ALA A 81 -0.48 12.41 4.88
C ALA A 81 -1.51 12.34 6.02
N ARG A 82 -1.76 11.15 6.56
CA ARG A 82 -2.68 10.93 7.69
C ARG A 82 -2.22 11.67 8.96
N GLU A 83 -0.93 11.63 9.28
CA GLU A 83 -0.35 12.35 10.43
C GLU A 83 -0.55 13.87 10.30
N ALA A 84 -0.44 14.41 9.09
CA ALA A 84 -0.66 15.82 8.80
C ALA A 84 -2.14 16.18 8.60
N GLY A 85 -3.07 15.21 8.62
CA GLY A 85 -4.49 15.45 8.32
C GLY A 85 -4.79 15.75 6.84
N ILE A 86 -3.87 15.42 5.94
CA ILE A 86 -3.99 15.65 4.50
C ILE A 86 -4.71 14.48 3.83
N LEU A 87 -5.66 14.81 2.97
CA LEU A 87 -6.45 13.84 2.22
C LEU A 87 -5.59 13.14 1.17
N TYR A 88 -5.51 11.81 1.22
CA TYR A 88 -4.80 10.99 0.23
C TYR A 88 -5.75 9.96 -0.39
N VAL A 89 -6.20 10.20 -1.63
CA VAL A 89 -7.16 9.31 -2.32
C VAL A 89 -6.79 9.07 -3.78
N PRO A 90 -7.00 7.87 -4.33
CA PRO A 90 -6.75 7.61 -5.76
C PRO A 90 -7.72 8.38 -6.66
N GLN A 91 -7.22 8.91 -7.76
CA GLN A 91 -8.03 9.49 -8.83
C GLN A 91 -8.51 8.39 -9.76
N LEU A 92 -9.82 8.08 -9.73
CA LEU A 92 -10.40 7.12 -10.65
C LEU A 92 -10.19 7.56 -12.10
N ASN A 93 -9.80 6.60 -12.95
CA ASN A 93 -9.56 6.77 -14.39
C ASN A 93 -8.45 7.76 -14.76
N LYS A 94 -7.57 8.11 -13.82
CA LYS A 94 -6.37 8.93 -14.10
C LYS A 94 -5.12 8.09 -13.90
N PHE A 95 -4.42 7.86 -15.02
CA PHE A 95 -3.15 7.16 -15.05
C PHE A 95 -2.10 8.03 -15.75
N ARG A 96 -0.89 8.05 -15.21
CA ARG A 96 0.30 8.63 -15.84
C ARG A 96 1.36 7.55 -15.93
N GLU A 97 1.86 7.31 -17.14
CA GLU A 97 2.91 6.30 -17.39
C GLU A 97 2.49 4.88 -16.89
N GLY A 98 1.21 4.56 -16.98
CA GLY A 98 0.64 3.31 -16.46
C GLY A 98 0.49 3.26 -14.93
N LYS A 99 0.76 4.36 -14.23
CA LYS A 99 0.67 4.46 -12.76
C LYS A 99 -0.56 5.26 -12.34
N PRO A 100 -1.26 4.84 -11.28
CA PRO A 100 -2.40 5.58 -10.77
C PRO A 100 -1.95 6.95 -10.22
N VAL A 101 -2.75 7.96 -10.49
CA VAL A 101 -2.61 9.30 -9.90
C VAL A 101 -3.43 9.36 -8.61
N TYR A 102 -2.94 10.09 -7.62
CA TYR A 102 -3.56 10.28 -6.31
C TYR A 102 -3.76 11.78 -6.06
N TRP A 103 -4.83 12.12 -5.37
CA TRP A 103 -4.96 13.40 -4.71
C TRP A 103 -4.18 13.35 -3.41
N PHE A 104 -3.35 14.37 -3.17
CA PHE A 104 -2.68 14.64 -1.92
C PHE A 104 -3.04 16.07 -1.54
N GLY A 105 -4.05 16.21 -0.67
CA GLY A 105 -4.69 17.49 -0.38
C GLY A 105 -5.28 18.11 -1.64
N ASN A 106 -4.68 19.21 -2.07
CA ASN A 106 -5.01 19.98 -3.27
C ASN A 106 -4.10 19.67 -4.49
N VAL A 107 -3.04 18.86 -4.30
CA VAL A 107 -2.08 18.53 -5.36
C VAL A 107 -2.37 17.15 -5.93
N SER A 108 -2.31 17.02 -7.25
CA SER A 108 -2.31 15.71 -7.91
C SER A 108 -0.89 15.15 -7.93
N ILE A 109 -0.70 13.94 -7.42
CA ILE A 109 0.60 13.27 -7.35
C ILE A 109 0.58 11.88 -7.98
N TYR A 110 1.70 11.44 -8.52
CA TYR A 110 1.95 10.02 -8.78
C TYR A 110 3.30 9.61 -8.23
N ILE A 111 3.53 8.31 -8.11
CA ILE A 111 4.74 7.76 -7.50
C ILE A 111 5.42 6.82 -8.50
N ASP A 112 6.66 7.11 -8.86
CA ASP A 112 7.53 6.25 -9.67
C ASP A 112 8.83 5.94 -8.91
N ARG A 113 9.20 4.65 -8.78
CA ARG A 113 10.46 4.20 -8.17
C ARG A 113 10.87 4.97 -6.90
N ASN A 114 9.92 5.12 -5.96
CA ASN A 114 10.12 5.83 -4.70
C ASN A 114 10.33 7.35 -4.81
N VAL A 115 9.97 7.95 -5.94
CA VAL A 115 9.95 9.41 -6.17
C VAL A 115 8.51 9.86 -6.33
N ILE A 116 8.13 10.96 -5.66
CA ILE A 116 6.83 11.58 -5.78
C ILE A 116 6.92 12.63 -6.88
N PHE A 117 5.99 12.60 -7.81
CA PHE A 117 5.84 13.62 -8.86
C PHE A 117 4.56 14.38 -8.60
N GLY A 118 4.69 15.69 -8.38
CA GLY A 118 3.57 16.60 -8.20
C GLY A 118 3.21 17.30 -9.50
N PHE A 119 1.93 17.47 -9.74
CA PHE A 119 1.44 18.29 -10.85
C PHE A 119 1.48 19.76 -10.45
N ASN A 120 2.28 20.55 -11.16
CA ASN A 120 2.32 21.99 -11.00
C ASN A 120 1.28 22.63 -11.95
N ILE A 121 0.34 23.38 -11.38
CA ILE A 121 -0.74 24.03 -12.13
C ILE A 121 -0.26 25.24 -12.96
N GLU A 122 0.78 25.93 -12.52
CA GLU A 122 1.32 27.13 -13.17
C GLU A 122 2.12 26.76 -14.42
N THR A 123 2.96 25.73 -14.31
CA THR A 123 3.80 25.26 -15.42
C THR A 123 3.14 24.15 -16.24
N GLN A 124 1.99 23.63 -15.79
CA GLN A 124 1.27 22.47 -16.33
C GLN A 124 2.15 21.23 -16.51
N GLN A 125 3.17 21.08 -15.68
CA GLN A 125 4.18 20.03 -15.79
C GLN A 125 4.24 19.18 -14.52
N TRP A 126 4.71 17.95 -14.67
CA TRP A 126 5.01 17.06 -13.55
C TRP A 126 6.47 17.25 -13.16
N SER A 127 6.70 17.60 -11.91
CA SER A 127 8.05 17.76 -11.37
C SER A 127 8.24 16.87 -10.15
N PRO A 128 9.43 16.28 -9.95
CA PRO A 128 9.73 15.55 -8.74
C PRO A 128 9.62 16.50 -7.53
N ILE A 129 8.93 16.05 -6.49
CA ILE A 129 8.71 16.82 -5.27
C ILE A 129 9.06 15.95 -4.06
N GLY A 130 9.76 16.55 -3.09
CA GLY A 130 10.04 15.89 -1.81
C GLY A 130 8.77 15.76 -0.98
N LEU A 131 8.63 14.67 -0.21
CA LEU A 131 7.49 14.48 0.68
C LEU A 131 7.36 15.63 1.69
N ASP A 132 8.48 16.07 2.27
CA ASP A 132 8.51 17.18 3.23
C ASP A 132 7.99 18.49 2.62
N HIS A 133 8.42 18.80 1.39
CA HIS A 133 7.95 19.97 0.67
C HIS A 133 6.45 19.86 0.33
N LEU A 134 5.99 18.68 -0.10
CA LEU A 134 4.59 18.40 -0.38
C LEU A 134 3.70 18.59 0.87
N LEU A 135 4.19 18.21 2.05
CA LEU A 135 3.51 18.43 3.32
C LEU A 135 3.46 19.92 3.71
N SER A 136 4.46 20.70 3.34
CA SER A 136 4.51 22.14 3.65
C SER A 136 3.58 22.98 2.77
N ILE A 137 3.21 22.51 1.58
CA ILE A 137 2.38 23.25 0.61
C ILE A 137 0.89 22.87 0.66
N CYS A 138 0.53 21.85 1.43
CA CYS A 138 -0.83 21.39 1.66
C CYS A 138 -1.34 21.85 3.02
#